data_AF-A0A1U8NH66-F1
#
_entry.id   AF-A0A1U8NH66-F1
#
_cell.length_a   1.000
_cell.length_b   1.000
_cell.length_c   1.000
_cell.angle_alpha   90.00
_cell.angle_beta   90.00
_cell.angle_gamma   90.00
#
_symmetry.space_group_name_H-M   'P 1'
#
loop_
_entity.id
_entity.type
_entity.pdbx_description
1 polymer ?
#
loop_
_entity_poly.entity_id
_entity_poly.type
_entity_poly.pdbx_seq_one_letter_code
_entity_poly.pdbx_strand_id
1 'polypeptide(L)'
;MMNNGRYILQKIKGSPEIHQAMGDDRYKKRSYELRNYHQSYKRETWMKLLDCLNMEGLNVNGKVVKPALKERFKSFNAMFEEIHRTQSSWVVSDKQMQSELRVSIAGVIIPAYRSFLGRFSGYLTPGRQTEKYIKFQPEDIEAYIEGLFDGSTSSMPRRKT
;
A
#
# COMPACT_ATOMS: atom_id res chain seq x y z
N MET A 1 -6.70 12.17 9.65
CA MET A 1 -6.93 13.56 9.20
C MET A 1 -7.48 13.70 7.77
N MET A 2 -7.27 12.74 6.87
CA MET A 2 -7.73 12.85 5.46
C MET A 2 -9.26 12.97 5.31
N ASN A 3 -10.06 12.12 5.97
CA ASN A 3 -11.54 12.21 5.90
C ASN A 3 -12.05 13.60 6.29
N ASN A 4 -11.60 14.11 7.44
CA ASN A 4 -12.02 15.42 7.94
C ASN A 4 -11.57 16.54 6.98
N GLY A 5 -10.33 16.48 6.48
CA GLY A 5 -9.81 17.45 5.52
C GLY A 5 -10.62 17.48 4.22
N ARG A 6 -10.94 16.30 3.67
CA ARG A 6 -11.75 16.16 2.46
C ARG A 6 -13.17 16.68 2.67
N TYR A 7 -13.80 16.33 3.79
CA TYR A 7 -15.12 16.82 4.17
C TYR A 7 -15.16 18.35 4.27
N ILE A 8 -14.20 18.95 4.99
CA ILE A 8 -14.11 20.41 5.14
C ILE A 8 -13.96 21.09 3.77
N LEU A 9 -13.08 20.58 2.91
CA LEU A 9 -12.91 21.12 1.56
C LEU A 9 -14.19 21.03 0.72
N GLN A 10 -14.92 19.92 0.81
CA GLN A 10 -16.21 19.77 0.13
C GLN A 10 -17.25 20.76 0.67
N LYS A 11 -17.31 20.97 1.98
CA LYS A 11 -18.23 21.96 2.58
C LYS A 11 -17.90 23.39 2.18
N ILE A 12 -16.61 23.76 2.15
CA ILE A 12 -16.18 25.07 1.66
C ILE A 12 -16.54 25.24 0.19
N LYS A 13 -16.24 24.24 -0.65
CA LYS A 13 -16.53 24.31 -2.10
C LYS A 13 -18.03 24.36 -2.40
N GLY A 14 -18.86 23.74 -1.57
CA GLY A 14 -20.31 23.67 -1.73
C GLY A 14 -21.07 24.91 -1.25
N SER A 15 -20.43 25.84 -0.54
CA SER A 15 -21.05 27.10 -0.09
C SER A 15 -20.25 28.30 -0.60
N PRO A 16 -20.80 29.08 -1.54
CA PRO A 16 -20.18 30.31 -2.04
C PRO A 16 -19.85 31.29 -0.91
N GLU A 17 -20.70 31.39 0.11
CA GLU A 17 -20.54 32.30 1.25
C GLU A 17 -19.33 31.90 2.10
N ILE A 18 -19.19 30.60 2.41
CA ILE A 18 -18.04 30.07 3.14
C ILE A 18 -16.76 30.22 2.31
N HIS A 19 -16.83 29.93 1.00
CA HIS A 19 -15.69 30.05 0.10
C HIS A 19 -15.19 31.49 0.03
N GLN A 20 -16.10 32.45 -0.16
CA GLN A 20 -15.79 33.88 -0.21
C GLN A 20 -15.24 34.39 1.13
N ALA A 21 -15.86 34.02 2.25
CA ALA A 21 -15.41 34.43 3.57
C ALA A 21 -14.02 33.86 3.92
N MET A 22 -13.70 32.67 3.41
CA MET A 22 -12.42 32.02 3.66
C MET A 22 -11.30 32.52 2.74
N GLY A 23 -11.63 32.82 1.49
CA GLY A 23 -10.69 33.24 0.46
C GLY A 23 -9.90 32.08 -0.17
N ASP A 24 -9.56 32.26 -1.46
CA ASP A 24 -8.93 31.24 -2.31
C ASP A 24 -7.61 30.71 -1.76
N ASP A 25 -6.76 31.58 -1.21
CA ASP A 25 -5.43 31.19 -0.75
C ASP A 25 -5.49 30.23 0.44
N ARG A 26 -6.41 30.48 1.38
CA ARG A 26 -6.64 29.59 2.52
C ARG A 26 -7.23 28.27 2.06
N TYR A 27 -8.13 28.28 1.07
CA TYR A 27 -8.68 27.06 0.49
C TYR A 27 -7.59 26.22 -0.20
N LYS A 28 -6.74 26.86 -1.04
CA LYS A 28 -5.59 26.22 -1.69
C LYS A 28 -4.62 25.61 -0.67
N LYS A 29 -4.32 26.33 0.42
CA LYS A 29 -3.46 25.82 1.50
C LYS A 29 -4.04 24.54 2.13
N ARG A 30 -5.33 24.51 2.44
CA ARG A 30 -5.97 23.29 2.97
C ARG A 30 -5.97 22.13 1.98
N SER A 31 -6.17 22.41 0.69
CA SER A 31 -6.06 21.39 -0.36
C SER A 31 -4.64 20.80 -0.42
N TYR A 32 -3.62 21.65 -0.31
CA TYR A 32 -2.22 21.22 -0.22
C TYR A 32 -1.95 20.36 1.02
N GLU A 33 -2.46 20.77 2.20
CA GLU A 33 -2.34 19.98 3.43
C GLU A 33 -2.98 18.59 3.31
N LEU A 34 -4.16 18.49 2.67
CA LEU A 34 -4.80 17.21 2.41
C LEU A 34 -3.91 16.30 1.55
N ARG A 35 -3.30 16.85 0.49
CA ARG A 35 -2.36 16.12 -0.35
C ARG A 35 -1.11 15.68 0.43
N ASN A 36 -0.64 16.50 1.38
CA ASN A 36 0.48 16.12 2.24
C ASN A 36 0.14 14.98 3.18
N TYR A 37 -1.09 14.91 3.70
CA TYR A 37 -1.54 13.75 4.48
C TYR A 37 -1.54 12.48 3.63
N HIS A 38 -2.01 12.56 2.39
CA HIS A 38 -1.98 11.43 1.45
C HIS A 38 -0.55 10.92 1.21
N GLN A 39 0.38 11.84 0.88
CA GLN A 39 1.77 11.47 0.61
C GLN A 39 2.48 10.95 1.86
N SER A 40 2.23 11.54 3.02
CA SER A 40 2.86 11.11 4.27
C SER A 40 2.37 9.72 4.67
N TYR A 41 1.06 9.47 4.57
CA TYR A 41 0.48 8.14 4.79
C TYR A 41 1.11 7.07 3.88
N LYS A 42 1.19 7.35 2.56
CA LYS A 42 1.82 6.44 1.60
C LYS A 42 3.28 6.19 1.95
N ARG A 43 4.04 7.26 2.24
CA ARG A 43 5.47 7.17 2.59
C ARG A 43 5.69 6.33 3.85
N GLU A 44 4.99 6.65 4.92
CA GLU A 44 5.28 6.09 6.25
C GLU A 44 4.80 4.65 6.40
N THR A 45 3.82 4.25 5.61
CA THR A 45 3.25 2.90 5.68
C THR A 45 3.74 1.99 4.56
N TRP A 46 3.66 2.44 3.31
CA TRP A 46 3.84 1.57 2.14
C TRP A 46 5.27 1.60 1.59
N MET A 47 6.01 2.70 1.73
CA MET A 47 7.38 2.73 1.22
C MET A 47 8.33 1.81 2.00
N LYS A 48 8.08 1.59 3.31
CA LYS A 48 8.84 0.60 4.11
C LYS A 48 8.71 -0.83 3.57
N LEU A 49 7.59 -1.14 2.91
CA LEU A 49 7.37 -2.43 2.28
C LEU A 49 8.31 -2.63 1.07
N LEU A 50 8.67 -1.54 0.38
CA LEU A 50 9.62 -1.58 -0.73
C LEU A 50 11.04 -1.91 -0.27
N ASP A 51 11.41 -1.58 0.96
CA ASP A 51 12.72 -1.96 1.53
C ASP A 51 12.86 -3.48 1.64
N CYS A 52 11.75 -4.21 1.81
CA CYS A 52 11.73 -5.67 1.76
C CYS A 52 12.00 -6.21 0.35
N LEU A 53 11.78 -5.41 -0.69
CA LEU A 53 11.98 -5.74 -2.10
C LEU A 53 13.30 -5.20 -2.65
N ASN A 54 14.15 -4.61 -1.80
CA ASN A 54 15.48 -4.17 -2.19
C ASN A 54 16.36 -5.38 -2.56
N MET A 55 17.06 -5.25 -3.68
CA MET A 55 17.96 -6.26 -4.24
C MET A 55 19.36 -6.23 -3.62
N GLU A 56 19.69 -5.16 -2.92
CA GLU A 56 20.97 -5.00 -2.24
C GLU A 56 21.20 -6.07 -1.17
N GLY A 57 22.41 -6.64 -1.18
CA GLY A 57 22.80 -7.72 -0.27
C GLY A 57 22.21 -9.10 -0.61
N LEU A 58 21.42 -9.22 -1.69
CA LEU A 58 20.90 -10.52 -2.14
C LEU A 58 21.86 -11.28 -3.05
N ASN A 59 22.90 -10.62 -3.55
CA ASN A 59 23.88 -11.23 -4.44
C ASN A 59 25.30 -10.99 -3.90
N VAL A 60 26.07 -12.06 -3.78
CA VAL A 60 27.50 -12.03 -3.46
C VAL A 60 28.22 -12.84 -4.53
N ASN A 61 29.18 -12.21 -5.22
CA ASN A 61 29.96 -12.82 -6.30
C ASN A 61 29.11 -13.48 -7.40
N GLY A 62 28.02 -12.83 -7.81
CA GLY A 62 27.11 -13.31 -8.85
C GLY A 62 26.11 -14.37 -8.37
N LYS A 63 26.19 -14.84 -7.12
CA LYS A 63 25.31 -15.87 -6.56
C LYS A 63 24.28 -15.29 -5.60
N VAL A 64 23.04 -15.75 -5.73
CA VAL A 64 21.96 -15.36 -4.83
C VAL A 64 22.14 -15.98 -3.44
N VAL A 65 22.11 -15.13 -2.41
CA VAL A 65 22.18 -15.53 -1.00
C VAL A 65 20.78 -15.99 -0.55
N LYS A 66 20.51 -17.29 -0.71
CA LYS A 66 19.19 -17.89 -0.41
C LYS A 66 18.63 -17.57 0.99
N PRO A 67 19.44 -17.57 2.09
CA PRO A 67 18.93 -17.18 3.40
C PRO A 67 18.42 -15.74 3.44
N ALA A 68 19.18 -14.78 2.90
CA ALA A 68 18.77 -13.37 2.83
C ALA A 68 17.50 -13.20 1.98
N LEU A 69 17.42 -13.88 0.84
CA LEU A 69 16.22 -13.87 -0.01
C LEU A 69 14.97 -14.39 0.74
N LYS A 70 15.11 -15.49 1.47
CA LYS A 70 14.03 -16.06 2.28
C LYS A 70 13.55 -15.09 3.36
N GLU A 71 14.47 -14.38 4.00
CA GLU A 71 14.13 -13.35 4.99
C GLU A 71 13.42 -12.15 4.35
N ARG A 72 13.81 -11.71 3.15
CA ARG A 72 13.08 -10.65 2.42
C ARG A 72 11.61 -11.00 2.18
N PHE A 73 11.34 -12.21 1.68
CA PHE A 73 9.97 -12.68 1.46
C PHE A 73 9.17 -12.78 2.78
N LYS A 74 9.78 -13.29 3.85
CA LYS A 74 9.14 -13.34 5.17
C LYS A 74 8.79 -11.95 5.70
N SER A 75 9.74 -11.02 5.64
CA SER A 75 9.54 -9.64 6.10
C SER A 75 8.45 -8.94 5.29
N PHE A 76 8.46 -9.12 3.96
CA PHE A 76 7.40 -8.62 3.10
C PHE A 76 6.04 -9.18 3.51
N ASN A 77 5.91 -10.50 3.66
CA ASN A 77 4.64 -11.14 4.00
C ASN A 77 4.10 -10.63 5.35
N ALA A 78 4.95 -10.59 6.38
CA ALA A 78 4.56 -10.12 7.71
C ALA A 78 4.10 -8.65 7.69
N MET A 79 4.88 -7.78 7.03
CA MET A 79 4.57 -6.35 6.95
C MET A 79 3.30 -6.10 6.12
N PHE A 80 3.15 -6.78 4.98
CA PHE A 80 1.95 -6.66 4.15
C PHE A 80 0.70 -7.15 4.89
N GLU A 81 0.80 -8.27 5.61
CA GLU A 81 -0.28 -8.81 6.45
C GLU A 81 -0.72 -7.83 7.54
N GLU A 82 0.25 -7.23 8.23
CA GLU A 82 -0.01 -6.24 9.27
C GLU A 82 -0.67 -4.98 8.72
N ILE A 83 -0.15 -4.47 7.60
CA ILE A 83 -0.70 -3.31 6.90
C ILE A 83 -2.15 -3.59 6.50
N HIS A 84 -2.40 -4.70 5.79
CA HIS A 84 -3.75 -5.07 5.34
C HIS A 84 -4.69 -5.22 6.54
N ARG A 85 -4.32 -6.03 7.55
CA ARG A 85 -5.14 -6.24 8.75
C ARG A 85 -5.54 -4.92 9.42
N THR A 86 -4.60 -4.00 9.54
CA THR A 86 -4.84 -2.71 10.19
C THR A 86 -5.72 -1.82 9.32
N GLN A 87 -5.42 -1.71 8.03
CA GLN A 87 -6.03 -0.72 7.14
C GLN A 87 -7.36 -1.15 6.55
N SER A 88 -7.68 -2.44 6.51
CA SER A 88 -9.01 -2.91 6.14
C SER A 88 -10.08 -2.48 7.16
N SER A 89 -9.69 -2.30 8.43
CA SER A 89 -10.58 -1.76 9.48
C SER A 89 -10.82 -0.26 9.37
N TRP A 90 -9.98 0.47 8.64
CA TRP A 90 -10.15 1.91 8.47
C TRP A 90 -11.26 2.20 7.47
N VAL A 91 -11.85 3.39 7.55
CA VAL A 91 -12.89 3.83 6.61
C VAL A 91 -12.42 5.11 5.95
N VAL A 92 -12.45 5.15 4.61
CA VAL A 92 -12.32 6.39 3.84
C VAL A 92 -13.67 6.68 3.18
N SER A 93 -14.38 7.69 3.67
CA SER A 93 -15.77 7.94 3.29
C SER A 93 -15.93 8.48 1.87
N ASP A 94 -14.98 9.32 1.41
CA ASP A 94 -14.99 9.87 0.05
C ASP A 94 -14.46 8.82 -0.93
N LYS A 95 -15.33 8.29 -1.79
CA LYS A 95 -14.99 7.19 -2.73
C LYS A 95 -13.92 7.57 -3.74
N GLN A 96 -13.87 8.83 -4.17
CA GLN A 96 -12.82 9.31 -5.05
C GLN A 96 -11.46 9.28 -4.35
N MET A 97 -11.36 9.85 -3.13
CA MET A 97 -10.13 9.80 -2.34
C MET A 97 -9.72 8.38 -1.98
N GLN A 98 -10.68 7.49 -1.68
CA GLN A 98 -10.43 6.07 -1.44
C GLN A 98 -9.78 5.41 -2.67
N SER A 99 -10.35 5.63 -3.86
CA SER A 99 -9.82 5.10 -5.12
C SER A 99 -8.42 5.64 -5.42
N GLU A 100 -8.22 6.95 -5.26
CA GLU A 100 -6.91 7.60 -5.45
C GLU A 100 -5.84 7.01 -4.52
N LEU A 101 -6.18 6.71 -3.27
CA LEU A 101 -5.28 6.03 -2.33
C LEU A 101 -4.90 4.65 -2.85
N ARG A 102 -5.89 3.80 -3.15
CA ARG A 102 -5.68 2.42 -3.62
C ARG A 102 -4.83 2.39 -4.89
N VAL A 103 -5.17 3.18 -5.90
CA VAL A 103 -4.41 3.27 -7.16
C VAL A 103 -2.99 3.75 -6.92
N SER A 104 -2.80 4.77 -6.07
CA SER A 104 -1.45 5.30 -5.79
C SER A 104 -0.54 4.31 -5.06
N ILE A 105 -1.11 3.40 -4.26
CA ILE A 105 -0.38 2.33 -3.58
C ILE A 105 -0.08 1.20 -4.57
N ALA A 106 -1.12 0.70 -5.26
CA ALA A 106 -1.03 -0.38 -6.23
C ALA A 106 0.02 -0.07 -7.32
N GLY A 107 0.00 1.15 -7.86
CA GLY A 107 0.92 1.61 -8.90
C GLY A 107 2.40 1.61 -8.51
N VAL A 108 2.73 1.50 -7.22
CA VAL A 108 4.12 1.42 -6.74
C VAL A 108 4.46 0.01 -6.25
N ILE A 109 3.59 -0.60 -5.46
CA ILE A 109 3.86 -1.89 -4.82
C ILE A 109 3.82 -3.04 -5.83
N ILE A 110 2.82 -3.08 -6.71
CA ILE A 110 2.63 -4.21 -7.64
C ILE A 110 3.80 -4.34 -8.62
N PRO A 111 4.27 -3.27 -9.29
CA PRO A 111 5.41 -3.39 -10.20
C PRO A 111 6.69 -3.82 -9.48
N ALA A 112 6.95 -3.27 -8.28
CA ALA A 112 8.11 -3.63 -7.47
C ALA A 112 8.07 -5.12 -7.06
N TYR A 113 6.93 -5.59 -6.56
CA TYR A 113 6.77 -6.99 -6.16
C TYR A 113 6.85 -7.94 -7.36
N ARG A 114 6.19 -7.62 -8.47
CA ARG A 114 6.24 -8.43 -9.71
C ARG A 114 7.67 -8.56 -10.22
N SER A 115 8.44 -7.47 -10.22
CA SER A 115 9.85 -7.47 -10.61
C SER A 115 10.70 -8.35 -9.67
N PHE A 116 10.54 -8.18 -8.35
CA PHE A 116 11.25 -8.97 -7.35
C PHE A 116 10.93 -10.46 -7.46
N LEU A 117 9.64 -10.80 -7.58
CA LEU A 117 9.16 -12.17 -7.72
C LEU A 117 9.68 -12.83 -8.99
N GLY A 118 9.59 -12.15 -10.14
CA GLY A 118 10.08 -12.66 -11.42
C GLY A 118 11.59 -12.91 -11.41
N ARG A 119 12.36 -12.07 -10.70
CA ARG A 119 13.81 -12.22 -10.59
C ARG A 119 14.24 -13.35 -9.66
N PHE A 120 13.53 -13.56 -8.55
CA PHE A 120 14.04 -14.41 -7.46
C PHE A 120 13.26 -15.71 -7.21
N SER A 121 12.04 -15.86 -7.73
CA SER A 121 11.22 -17.06 -7.50
C SER A 121 11.91 -18.36 -7.90
N GLY A 122 12.65 -18.37 -9.03
CA GLY A 122 13.38 -19.54 -9.52
C GLY A 122 14.54 -20.01 -8.62
N TYR A 123 14.99 -19.20 -7.66
CA TYR A 123 16.04 -19.58 -6.70
C TYR A 123 15.51 -20.35 -5.48
N LEU A 124 14.19 -20.39 -5.32
CA LEU A 124 13.52 -21.17 -4.29
C LEU A 124 13.25 -22.59 -4.79
N THR A 125 13.55 -23.58 -3.95
CA THR A 125 13.32 -24.99 -4.29
C THR A 125 11.81 -25.26 -4.42
N PRO A 126 11.33 -25.73 -5.59
CA PRO A 126 9.92 -26.03 -5.82
C PRO A 126 9.32 -26.98 -4.77
N GLY A 127 8.04 -26.78 -4.45
CA GLY A 127 7.29 -27.57 -3.46
C GLY A 127 6.96 -26.77 -2.20
N ARG A 128 6.72 -27.45 -1.08
CA ARG A 128 6.24 -26.86 0.19
C ARG A 128 7.09 -25.70 0.72
N GLN A 129 8.37 -25.62 0.36
CA GLN A 129 9.19 -24.47 0.75
C GLN A 129 8.85 -23.21 -0.02
N THR A 130 8.51 -23.28 -1.31
CA THR A 130 8.15 -22.10 -2.11
C THR A 130 6.89 -21.44 -1.59
N GLU A 131 5.86 -22.22 -1.26
CA GLU A 131 4.59 -21.73 -0.69
C GLU A 131 4.77 -21.03 0.66
N LYS A 132 5.81 -21.41 1.42
CA LYS A 132 6.14 -20.77 2.70
C LYS A 132 6.65 -19.33 2.52
N TYR A 133 7.31 -19.02 1.41
CA TYR A 133 7.93 -17.71 1.16
C TYR A 133 7.13 -16.86 0.18
N ILE A 134 6.63 -17.45 -0.90
CA ILE A 134 5.78 -16.78 -1.89
C ILE A 134 4.32 -17.02 -1.49
N LYS A 135 3.83 -16.21 -0.55
CA LYS A 135 2.45 -16.30 -0.06
C LYS A 135 1.44 -15.62 -0.98
N PHE A 136 1.88 -14.58 -1.69
CA PHE A 136 1.04 -13.74 -2.53
C PHE A 136 1.54 -13.74 -3.98
N GLN A 137 0.61 -13.86 -4.92
CA GLN A 137 0.83 -13.44 -6.30
C GLN A 137 0.59 -11.94 -6.44
N PRO A 138 1.13 -11.28 -7.48
CA PRO A 138 0.86 -9.87 -7.75
C PRO A 138 -0.64 -9.54 -7.79
N GLU A 139 -1.44 -10.43 -8.35
CA GLU A 139 -2.90 -10.30 -8.47
C GLU A 139 -3.59 -10.43 -7.09
N ASP A 140 -3.04 -11.25 -6.19
CA ASP A 140 -3.52 -11.32 -4.80
C ASP A 140 -3.30 -9.97 -4.09
N ILE A 141 -2.11 -9.38 -4.24
CA ILE A 141 -1.76 -8.08 -3.63
C ILE A 141 -2.68 -6.98 -4.15
N GLU A 142 -2.98 -6.98 -5.45
CA GLU A 142 -3.93 -6.05 -6.07
C GLU A 142 -5.31 -6.15 -5.44
N ALA A 143 -5.88 -7.35 -5.37
CA ALA A 143 -7.18 -7.59 -4.75
C ALA A 143 -7.22 -7.16 -3.26
N TYR A 144 -6.13 -7.38 -2.52
CA TYR A 144 -6.03 -6.93 -1.13
C TYR A 144 -5.99 -5.40 -1.01
N ILE A 145 -5.28 -4.71 -1.90
CA ILE A 145 -5.25 -3.24 -1.93
C ILE A 145 -6.63 -2.70 -2.31
N GLU A 146 -7.31 -3.33 -3.26
CA GLU A 146 -8.67 -2.99 -3.66
C GLU A 146 -9.69 -3.12 -2.52
N GLY A 147 -9.47 -4.02 -1.55
CA GLY A 147 -10.33 -4.17 -0.37
C GLY A 147 -10.07 -3.18 0.77
N LEU A 148 -9.03 -2.35 0.70
CA LEU A 148 -8.62 -1.48 1.82
C LEU A 148 -9.59 -0.32 2.06
N PHE A 149 -9.73 0.10 3.31
CA PHE A 149 -10.50 1.28 3.71
C PHE A 149 -12.04 1.16 3.60
N ASP A 150 -12.58 -0.04 3.42
CA ASP A 150 -14.04 -0.27 3.42
C ASP A 150 -14.63 -0.47 4.81
N GLY A 151 -13.79 -0.52 5.86
CA GLY A 151 -14.23 -0.78 7.24
C GLY A 151 -14.58 -2.23 7.52
N SER A 152 -14.28 -3.15 6.58
CA SER A 152 -14.50 -4.58 6.78
C SER A 152 -13.30 -5.19 7.51
N THR A 153 -13.55 -5.94 8.59
CA THR A 153 -12.51 -6.75 9.24
C THR A 153 -12.28 -8.07 8.49
N SER A 154 -12.38 -8.06 7.15
CA SER A 154 -12.22 -9.27 6.36
C SER A 154 -10.80 -9.82 6.53
N SER A 155 -10.71 -11.01 7.11
CA SER A 155 -9.47 -11.77 7.15
C SER A 155 -9.11 -12.15 5.72
N MET A 156 -7.84 -12.00 5.35
CA MET A 156 -7.36 -12.42 4.03
C MET A 156 -7.82 -13.85 3.71
N PRO A 157 -8.53 -14.09 2.58
CA PRO A 157 -8.96 -15.44 2.25
C PRO A 157 -7.74 -16.33 2.14
N ARG A 158 -7.67 -17.36 3.00
CA ARG A 158 -6.64 -18.39 2.89
C ARG A 158 -6.84 -19.08 1.54
N ARG A 159 -5.78 -19.07 0.73
CA ARG A 159 -5.73 -19.78 -0.55
C ARG A 159 -6.10 -21.24 -0.31
N LYS A 160 -7.14 -21.74 -0.99
CA LYS A 160 -7.40 -23.18 -1.06
C LYS A 160 -6.27 -23.78 -1.89
N THR A 161 -5.47 -24.63 -1.23
CA THR A 161 -4.49 -25.53 -1.84
C THR A 161 -5.17 -26.52 -2.76
#